data_AF-A0A0F2Q5N5-F1
#
_entry.id   AF-A0A0F2Q5N5-F1
#
_cell.length_a   1.000
_cell.length_b   1.000
_cell.length_c   1.000
_cell.angle_alpha   90.00
_cell.angle_beta   90.00
_cell.angle_gamma   90.00
#
_symmetry.space_group_name_H-M   'P 1'
#
loop_
_entity.id
_entity.type
_entity.pdbx_description
1 polymer ?
#
loop_
_entity_poly.entity_id
_entity_poly.type
_entity_poly.pdbx_seq_one_letter_code
_entity_poly.pdbx_strand_id
1 'polypeptide(L)' 'MDNGDGSGMIIVEEVEKKDFENYCDDIKKDFTENVFEMKAEDAVSFGGENAKGFLVQLSYDIESKTLTIITAKNEN' A
#
# COMPACT_ATOMS: atom_id res chain seq x y z
N MET A 1 14.51 9.85 -18.56
CA MET A 1 14.05 9.37 -17.24
C MET A 1 13.81 7.90 -17.46
N ASP A 2 14.74 7.08 -16.98
CA ASP A 2 14.80 5.66 -17.28
C ASP A 2 13.67 4.93 -16.53
N ASN A 3 12.75 4.31 -17.28
CA ASN A 3 11.64 3.51 -16.77
C ASN A 3 12.10 2.04 -16.68
N GLY A 4 12.92 1.74 -15.68
CA GLY A 4 13.32 0.40 -15.21
C GLY A 4 13.96 0.62 -13.84
N ASP A 5 13.45 0.08 -12.73
CA ASP A 5 13.43 -1.35 -12.44
C ASP A 5 12.45 -1.61 -11.28
N GLY A 6 11.48 -2.50 -11.48
CA GLY A 6 10.70 -3.15 -10.41
C GLY A 6 9.71 -2.35 -9.55
N SER A 7 9.60 -1.01 -9.62
CA SER A 7 8.71 -0.23 -8.74
C SER A 7 7.65 0.61 -9.46
N GLY A 8 6.53 0.86 -8.75
CA GLY A 8 5.37 1.58 -9.25
C GLY A 8 4.65 2.34 -8.13
N MET A 9 4.04 3.47 -8.47
CA MET A 9 3.25 4.29 -7.57
C MET A 9 1.91 4.60 -8.23
N ILE A 10 0.83 4.41 -7.48
CA ILE A 10 -0.54 4.72 -7.88
C ILE A 10 -1.13 5.63 -6.82
N ILE A 11 -1.78 6.71 -7.25
CA ILE A 11 -2.51 7.63 -6.39
C ILE A 11 -3.97 7.61 -6.83
N VAL A 12 -4.86 7.38 -5.88
CA VAL A 12 -6.31 7.38 -6.09
C VAL A 12 -6.90 8.41 -5.15
N GLU A 13 -7.55 9.41 -5.74
CA GLU A 13 -8.23 10.48 -5.01
C GLU A 13 -9.70 10.12 -4.77
N GLU A 14 -10.35 10.81 -3.84
CA GLU A 14 -11.78 10.63 -3.52
C GLU A 14 -12.15 9.19 -3.11
N VAL A 15 -11.25 8.51 -2.40
CA VAL A 15 -11.47 7.14 -1.90
C VAL A 15 -12.22 7.19 -0.57
N GLU A 16 -13.36 6.52 -0.49
CA GLU A 16 -14.06 6.39 0.78
C GLU A 16 -13.28 5.46 1.72
N LYS A 17 -13.24 5.81 3.02
CA LYS A 17 -12.51 5.05 4.03
C LYS A 17 -12.84 3.54 4.01
N LYS A 18 -14.12 3.21 3.82
CA LYS A 18 -14.59 1.81 3.77
C LYS A 18 -13.98 1.05 2.59
N ASP A 19 -13.83 1.69 1.43
CA ASP A 19 -13.24 1.05 0.25
C ASP A 19 -11.74 0.81 0.45
N PHE A 20 -11.05 1.77 1.07
CA PHE A 20 -9.67 1.56 1.52
C PHE A 20 -9.55 0.41 2.52
N GLU A 21 -10.39 0.37 3.56
CA GLU A 21 -10.36 -0.70 4.57
C GLU A 21 -10.58 -2.08 3.94
N ASN A 22 -11.57 -2.20 3.06
CA ASN A 22 -11.83 -3.44 2.31
C ASN A 22 -10.63 -3.86 1.45
N TYR A 23 -10.02 -2.93 0.72
CA TYR A 23 -8.85 -3.21 -0.12
C TYR A 23 -7.64 -3.61 0.73
N CYS A 24 -7.40 -2.92 1.85
CA CYS A 24 -6.33 -3.20 2.78
C CYS A 24 -6.46 -4.61 3.40
N ASP A 25 -7.67 -5.02 3.80
CA ASP A 25 -7.93 -6.37 4.29
C ASP A 25 -7.74 -7.46 3.23
N ASP A 26 -7.95 -7.15 1.96
CA ASP A 26 -7.66 -8.08 0.87
C ASP A 26 -6.15 -8.24 0.66
N ILE A 27 -5.42 -7.12 0.59
CA ILE A 27 -3.96 -7.10 0.44
C ILE A 27 -3.25 -7.84 1.59
N LYS A 28 -3.74 -7.70 2.83
CA LYS A 28 -3.20 -8.41 4.00
C LYS A 28 -3.22 -9.93 3.90
N LYS A 29 -4.07 -10.52 3.06
CA LYS A 29 -4.13 -11.97 2.85
C LYS A 29 -2.95 -12.48 2.03
N ASP A 30 -2.44 -11.67 1.11
CA ASP A 30 -1.37 -12.02 0.19
C ASP A 30 0.01 -11.52 0.66
N PHE A 31 0.06 -10.37 1.35
CA PHE A 31 1.29 -9.72 1.83
C PHE A 31 1.46 -9.92 3.34
N THR A 32 1.82 -11.14 3.72
CA THR A 32 1.91 -11.59 5.12
C THR A 32 3.31 -11.53 5.72
N GLU A 33 4.34 -11.21 4.93
CA GLU A 33 5.73 -11.16 5.37
C GLU A 33 6.16 -9.72 5.64
N ASN A 34 7.06 -9.50 6.62
CA ASN A 34 7.58 -8.17 6.99
C ASN A 34 6.48 -7.08 7.10
N VAL A 35 5.36 -7.46 7.72
CA VAL A 35 4.18 -6.60 7.84
C VAL A 35 4.43 -5.44 8.80
N PHE A 36 4.05 -4.25 8.35
CA PHE A 36 3.98 -3.03 9.12
C PHE A 36 2.57 -2.45 9.01
N GLU A 37 1.99 -2.02 10.12
CA GLU A 37 0.74 -1.26 10.13
C GLU A 37 0.90 -0.07 11.07
N MET A 38 0.47 1.10 10.62
CA MET A 38 0.41 2.30 11.42
C MET A 38 -0.94 2.96 11.23
N LYS A 39 -1.59 3.29 12.34
CA LYS A 39 -2.84 4.04 12.37
C LYS A 39 -2.61 5.30 13.18
N ALA A 40 -2.68 6.44 12.50
CA ALA A 40 -2.71 7.76 13.11
C ALA A 40 -4.15 8.31 13.06
N GLU A 41 -4.37 9.45 13.71
CA GLU A 41 -5.67 10.13 13.67
C GLU A 41 -6.03 10.59 12.25
N ASP A 42 -5.02 11.04 11.48
CA ASP A 42 -5.20 11.63 10.16
C ASP A 42 -4.88 10.68 8.99
N ALA A 43 -4.21 9.54 9.26
CA ALA A 43 -3.77 8.63 8.20
C ALA A 43 -3.69 7.17 8.66
N VAL A 44 -3.87 6.26 7.70
CA VAL A 44 -3.67 4.81 7.89
C VAL A 44 -2.66 4.31 6.87
N SER A 45 -1.61 3.66 7.37
CA SER A 45 -0.56 3.08 6.54
C SER A 45 -0.44 1.59 6.80
N PHE A 46 -0.25 0.83 5.73
CA PHE A 46 0.03 -0.60 5.76
C PHE A 46 1.20 -0.88 4.82
N GLY A 47 2.09 -1.78 5.22
CA GLY A 47 3.17 -2.27 4.38
C GLY A 47 3.36 -3.77 4.61
N GLY A 48 3.76 -4.48 3.56
CA GLY A 48 4.07 -5.89 3.67
C GLY A 48 4.71 -6.43 2.40
N GLU A 49 5.26 -7.62 2.52
CA GLU A 49 5.87 -8.39 1.45
C GLU A 49 5.09 -9.70 1.25
N ASN A 50 5.14 -10.23 0.03
CA ASN A 50 4.64 -11.55 -0.27
C ASN A 50 5.78 -12.53 -0.58
N ALA A 51 5.46 -13.83 -0.59
CA ALA A 51 6.41 -14.92 -0.83
C ALA A 51 7.07 -14.90 -2.22
N LYS A 52 6.64 -14.00 -3.12
CA LYS A 52 7.22 -13.80 -4.45
C LYS A 52 8.23 -12.65 -4.48
N GLY A 53 8.51 -12.01 -3.33
CA GLY A 53 9.42 -10.89 -3.22
C GLY A 53 8.85 -9.57 -3.71
N PHE A 54 7.52 -9.41 -3.77
CA PHE A 54 6.90 -8.11 -4.00
C PHE A 54 6.59 -7.44 -2.67
N LEU A 55 6.90 -6.16 -2.59
CA LEU A 55 6.53 -5.26 -1.50
C LEU A 55 5.36 -4.39 -1.94
N VAL A 56 4.42 -4.19 -1.02
CA VAL A 56 3.34 -3.21 -1.15
C VAL A 56 3.36 -2.28 0.07
N GLN A 57 3.12 -1.00 -0.18
CA GLN A 57 2.86 -0.01 0.85
C GLN A 57 1.61 0.79 0.47
N LEU A 58 0.61 0.75 1.34
CA LEU A 58 -0.62 1.51 1.26
C LEU A 58 -0.54 2.67 2.26
N SER A 59 -0.92 3.86 1.85
CA SER A 59 -1.07 5.02 2.72
C SER A 59 -2.37 5.73 2.36
N TYR A 60 -3.30 5.79 3.29
CA TYR A 60 -4.57 6.44 3.15
C TYR A 60 -4.61 7.68 4.03
N ASP A 61 -4.75 8.83 3.40
CA ASP A 61 -4.97 10.11 4.07
C ASP A 61 -6.47 10.31 4.29
N ILE A 62 -6.89 10.44 5.56
CA ILE A 62 -8.30 10.50 5.93
C ILE A 62 -8.90 11.86 5.57
N GLU A 63 -8.14 12.94 5.72
CA GLU A 63 -8.60 14.30 5.44
C GLU A 63 -8.82 14.52 3.95
N SER A 64 -7.83 14.14 3.13
CA SER A 64 -7.84 14.31 1.68
C SER A 64 -8.57 13.19 0.95
N LYS A 65 -8.92 12.10 1.66
CA LYS A 65 -9.49 10.88 1.06
C LYS A 65 -8.62 10.32 -0.06
N THR A 66 -7.31 10.33 0.13
CA THR A 66 -6.35 9.95 -0.89
C THR A 66 -5.65 8.65 -0.51
N LEU A 67 -5.74 7.66 -1.38
CA LEU A 67 -5.00 6.41 -1.26
C LEU A 67 -3.76 6.46 -2.16
N THR A 68 -2.60 6.31 -1.54
CA THR A 68 -1.33 6.08 -2.23
C THR A 68 -0.95 4.61 -2.10
N ILE A 69 -0.64 3.98 -3.23
CA ILE A 69 -0.18 2.59 -3.33
C ILE A 69 1.20 2.62 -3.94
N ILE A 70 2.19 2.12 -3.22
CA ILE A 70 3.55 1.94 -3.71
C ILE A 70 3.80 0.45 -3.78
N THR A 71 4.31 -0.01 -4.92
CA THR A 71 4.72 -1.40 -5.13
C THR A 71 6.17 -1.43 -5.55
N ALA A 72 6.93 -2.38 -5.03
CA ALA A 72 8.30 -2.62 -5.48
C ALA A 72 8.55 -4.13 -5.57
N LYS A 73 9.37 -4.55 -6.52
CA LYS A 73 9.93 -5.90 -6.55
C LYS A 73 11.26 -5.85 -5.81
N ASN A 74 11.36 -6.62 -4.75
CA ASN A 74 12.61 -6.83 -4.03
C ASN A 74 13.44 -7.83 -4.87
N GLU A 75 14.44 -7.33 -5.59
CA GLU A 75 15.42 -8.19 -6.25
C GLU A 75 16.45 -8.62 -5.20
N ASN A 76 16.26 -9.82 -4.65
CA ASN A 76 17.21 -10.45 -3.75
C ASN A 76 18.03 -11.50 -4.50
#